data_AF-A0A2W1BRV1-F1
#
_entry.id   AF-A0A2W1BRV1-F1
#
_cell.length_a   1.000
_cell.length_b   1.000
_cell.length_c   1.000
_cell.angle_alpha   90.00
_cell.angle_beta   90.00
_cell.angle_gamma   90.00
#
_symmetry.space_group_name_H-M   'P 1'
#
loop_
_entity.id
_entity.type
_entity.pdbx_description
1 polymer ?
#
loop_
_entity_poly.entity_id
_entity_poly.type
_entity_poly.pdbx_seq_one_letter_code
_entity_poly.pdbx_strand_id
1 'polypeptide(L)'
;MSGSGKGLLGLWLYRNGSEWEVKNEAHHHPKLGELNMAARQQTQPSECERISVIFTLRNQVGGLVQALTVFQDLGINVLHIESRKSVTEVSSSDILVDVECDPNRMEQLKRMLKREVQDFEVVSSHSAEEFPPPTPLSAAASFDFGEMHWFPRKISDLDRAQNVLMYGSELDADHPGFKDPVYRKRREQFAAIANSYKYGQPIPKVQYTDVEIKTWGIVFRELHKLYQKHACEEYLENWPQLVKYCGYREDNLPQVCNCDLYANYFLNRQ
;
A
#
# COMPACT_ATOMS: atom_id res chain seq x y z
N MET A 1 -21.76 -7.68 -31.70
CA MET A 1 -21.36 -7.17 -30.37
C MET A 1 -19.84 -7.23 -30.32
N SER A 2 -19.18 -6.07 -30.35
CA SER A 2 -17.72 -5.99 -30.31
C SER A 2 -17.35 -5.39 -28.95
N GLY A 3 -16.85 -6.24 -28.05
CA GLY A 3 -16.33 -5.83 -26.76
C GLY A 3 -14.87 -5.42 -26.93
N SER A 4 -14.59 -4.13 -26.82
CA SER A 4 -13.21 -3.63 -26.70
C SER A 4 -12.82 -3.74 -25.22
N GLY A 5 -12.42 -4.95 -24.81
CA GLY A 5 -11.79 -5.17 -23.51
C GLY A 5 -10.34 -4.70 -23.58
N LYS A 6 -10.00 -3.66 -22.81
CA LYS A 6 -8.59 -3.37 -22.53
C LYS A 6 -8.05 -4.51 -21.66
N GLY A 7 -7.06 -5.23 -22.17
CA GLY A 7 -6.50 -6.43 -21.55
C GLY A 7 -5.91 -6.12 -20.17
N LEU A 8 -6.45 -6.77 -19.15
CA LEU A 8 -5.82 -6.92 -17.85
C LEU A 8 -4.60 -7.83 -18.01
N LEU A 9 -3.40 -7.36 -17.68
CA LEU A 9 -2.25 -8.25 -17.44
C LEU A 9 -2.47 -8.98 -16.10
N GLY A 10 -3.33 -10.00 -16.14
CA GLY A 10 -3.45 -10.97 -15.06
C GLY A 10 -2.60 -12.20 -15.41
N LEU A 11 -1.50 -12.41 -14.70
CA LEU A 11 -0.81 -13.70 -14.71
C LEU A 11 -1.67 -14.72 -13.95
N TRP A 12 -2.27 -15.67 -14.67
CA TRP A 12 -2.96 -16.80 -14.07
C TRP A 12 -2.01 -18.00 -14.06
N LEU A 13 -1.54 -18.39 -12.87
CA LEU A 13 -0.90 -19.68 -12.65
C LEU A 13 -1.99 -20.72 -12.40
N TYR A 14 -2.10 -21.72 -13.27
CA TYR A 14 -2.91 -22.90 -12.99
C TYR A 14 -2.06 -24.16 -13.12
N ARG A 15 -2.42 -25.15 -12.31
CA ARG A 15 -1.68 -26.41 -12.20
C ARG A 15 -2.33 -27.45 -13.10
N ASN A 16 -1.57 -27.99 -14.05
CA ASN A 16 -2.00 -29.13 -14.86
C ASN A 16 -1.03 -30.30 -14.61
N GLY A 17 -1.42 -31.22 -13.72
CA GLY A 17 -0.55 -32.32 -13.30
C GLY A 17 0.64 -31.86 -12.43
N SER A 18 1.84 -32.28 -12.81
CA SER A 18 3.08 -32.13 -12.02
C SER A 18 3.88 -30.86 -12.34
N GLU A 19 3.49 -30.08 -13.35
CA GLU A 19 4.21 -28.88 -13.79
C GLU A 19 3.30 -27.64 -13.82
N TRP A 20 3.95 -26.47 -13.72
CA TRP A 20 3.31 -25.15 -13.72
C TRP A 20 3.51 -24.50 -15.10
N GLU A 21 2.42 -24.06 -15.73
CA GLU A 21 2.47 -23.34 -17.01
C GLU A 21 1.80 -21.96 -16.91
N VAL A 22 2.33 -21.00 -17.66
CA VAL A 22 1.83 -19.61 -17.75
C VAL A 22 1.29 -19.37 -19.16
N LYS A 23 0.05 -18.88 -19.28
CA LYS A 23 -0.55 -18.52 -20.57
C LYS A 23 -0.61 -17.00 -20.73
N ASN A 24 0.07 -16.46 -21.74
CA ASN A 24 -0.01 -15.06 -22.16
C ASN A 24 -0.91 -14.97 -23.40
N GLU A 25 -2.13 -14.44 -23.26
CA GLU A 25 -2.94 -14.02 -24.41
C GLU A 25 -3.26 -12.53 -24.30
N ALA A 26 -2.51 -11.71 -25.04
CA ALA A 26 -2.90 -10.33 -25.33
C ALA A 26 -2.60 -10.01 -26.80
N HIS A 27 -3.65 -9.70 -27.57
CA HIS A 27 -3.55 -9.22 -28.95
C HIS A 27 -3.12 -7.73 -28.96
N HIS A 28 -2.16 -7.38 -29.82
CA HIS A 28 -1.63 -6.04 -30.02
C HIS A 28 -2.68 -5.03 -30.51
N HIS A 29 -2.75 -3.86 -29.85
CA HIS A 29 -3.33 -2.64 -30.42
C HIS A 29 -2.40 -1.42 -30.15
N PRO A 30 -2.39 -0.42 -31.07
CA PRO A 30 -1.33 0.57 -31.17
C PRO A 30 -1.42 1.71 -30.14
N LYS A 31 -0.25 2.30 -29.83
CA LYS A 31 -0.02 3.40 -28.89
C LYS A 31 -0.72 4.69 -29.33
N LEU A 32 -1.49 5.31 -28.45
CA LEU A 32 -1.99 6.67 -28.61
C LEU A 32 -1.12 7.61 -27.75
N GLY A 33 0.00 8.06 -28.32
CA GLY A 33 0.85 9.09 -27.74
C GLY A 33 1.08 10.14 -28.81
N GLU A 34 0.25 11.17 -28.84
CA GLU A 34 0.46 12.46 -29.50
C GLU A 34 -0.80 13.31 -29.30
N LEU A 35 -0.80 14.14 -28.23
CA LEU A 35 -1.54 15.40 -28.08
C LEU A 35 -1.43 15.82 -26.60
N ASN A 36 -0.32 16.47 -26.27
CA ASN A 36 -0.22 17.54 -25.26
C ASN A 36 1.26 17.96 -25.09
N MET A 37 1.84 18.50 -26.17
CA MET A 37 3.02 19.36 -26.08
C MET A 37 2.60 20.80 -26.36
N ALA A 38 2.03 21.47 -25.36
CA ALA A 38 2.04 22.92 -25.26
C ALA A 38 1.61 23.33 -23.85
N ALA A 39 2.39 24.23 -23.26
CA ALA A 39 2.14 24.94 -22.00
C ALA A 39 2.38 24.16 -20.70
N ARG A 40 3.65 24.15 -20.25
CA ARG A 40 4.05 24.41 -18.85
C ARG A 40 5.55 24.72 -18.82
N GLN A 41 5.91 25.93 -19.24
CA GLN A 41 7.11 26.57 -18.69
C GLN A 41 6.72 27.09 -17.30
N GLN A 42 7.00 26.29 -16.27
CA GLN A 42 7.07 26.74 -14.90
C GLN A 42 8.42 26.30 -14.36
N THR A 43 9.21 27.29 -13.94
CA THR A 43 10.47 27.17 -13.20
C THR A 43 10.40 26.06 -12.15
N GLN A 44 11.25 25.03 -12.27
CA GLN A 44 11.36 23.96 -11.30
C GLN A 44 11.91 24.50 -9.97
N PRO A 45 11.16 24.41 -8.86
CA PRO A 45 11.78 24.37 -7.55
C PRO A 45 12.51 23.03 -7.42
N SER A 46 13.69 23.02 -6.80
CA SER A 46 14.38 21.79 -6.40
C SER A 46 13.41 20.92 -5.58
N GLU A 47 12.93 19.81 -6.14
CA GLU A 47 12.03 18.89 -5.44
C GLU A 47 12.78 18.27 -4.27
N CYS A 48 12.41 18.67 -3.06
CA CYS A 48 12.87 18.06 -1.83
C CYS A 48 11.97 16.85 -1.57
N GLU A 49 12.49 15.63 -1.70
CA GLU A 49 11.73 14.39 -1.49
C GLU A 49 11.95 13.88 -0.07
N ARG A 50 10.92 13.23 0.50
CA ARG A 50 11.04 12.53 1.78
C ARG A 50 11.69 11.16 1.56
N ILE A 51 12.90 10.99 2.05
CA ILE A 51 13.72 9.80 1.88
C ILE A 51 13.95 9.15 3.25
N SER A 52 13.93 7.81 3.29
CA SER A 52 14.28 7.06 4.49
C SER A 52 15.69 6.49 4.35
N VAL A 53 16.52 6.69 5.36
CA VAL A 53 17.91 6.22 5.41
C VAL A 53 18.05 5.25 6.56
N ILE A 54 18.73 4.13 6.34
CA ILE A 54 19.03 3.14 7.38
C ILE A 54 20.53 3.00 7.50
N PHE A 55 21.00 2.97 8.73
CA PHE A 55 22.38 2.62 9.00
C PHE A 55 22.53 1.85 10.31
N THR A 56 23.52 0.98 10.34
CA THR A 56 23.84 0.19 11.53
C THR A 56 24.99 0.82 12.28
N LEU A 57 24.77 1.08 13.58
CA LEU A 57 25.79 1.56 14.50
C LEU A 57 26.24 0.44 15.42
N ARG A 58 27.55 0.40 15.70
CA ARG A 58 28.07 -0.35 16.84
C ARG A 58 27.60 0.33 18.13
N ASN A 59 27.31 -0.46 19.15
CA ASN A 59 26.90 0.05 20.44
C ASN A 59 28.08 0.70 21.18
N GLN A 60 28.36 1.96 20.83
CA GLN A 60 29.39 2.81 21.42
C GLN A 60 28.79 4.12 21.92
N VAL A 61 29.26 4.59 23.08
CA VAL A 61 28.81 5.87 23.64
C VAL A 61 29.14 6.99 22.66
N GLY A 62 28.13 7.78 22.30
CA GLY A 62 28.27 8.92 21.38
C GLY A 62 28.24 8.57 19.89
N GLY A 63 28.16 7.29 19.50
CA GLY A 63 28.12 6.89 18.08
C GLY A 63 26.94 7.48 17.31
N LEU A 64 25.74 7.50 17.92
CA LEU A 64 24.58 8.15 17.32
C LEU A 64 24.75 9.67 17.19
N VAL A 65 25.38 10.31 18.17
CA VAL A 65 25.63 11.75 18.13
C VAL A 65 26.58 12.07 16.97
N GLN A 66 27.67 11.31 16.81
CA GLN A 66 28.61 11.45 15.71
C GLN A 66 27.91 11.30 14.34
N ALA A 67 27.06 10.28 14.19
CA ALA A 67 26.29 10.07 12.97
C ALA A 67 25.33 11.23 12.69
N LEU A 68 24.63 11.76 13.70
CA LEU A 68 23.69 12.88 13.55
C LEU A 68 24.39 14.22 13.27
N THR A 69 25.62 14.42 13.74
CA THR A 69 26.43 15.60 13.41
C THR A 69 26.62 15.73 11.89
N VAL A 70 26.75 14.61 11.16
CA VAL A 70 26.84 14.63 9.69
C VAL A 70 25.61 15.25 9.05
N PHE A 71 24.40 14.95 9.55
CA PHE A 71 23.16 15.55 9.06
C PHE A 71 23.12 17.05 9.37
N GLN A 72 23.57 17.44 10.57
CA GLN A 72 23.64 18.83 10.98
C GLN A 72 24.62 19.65 10.14
N ASP A 73 25.81 19.12 9.87
CA ASP A 73 26.85 19.78 9.06
C ASP A 73 26.39 20.00 7.61
N LEU A 74 25.62 19.06 7.07
CA LEU A 74 24.99 19.18 5.75
C LEU A 74 23.67 19.97 5.78
N GLY A 75 23.22 20.43 6.96
CA GLY A 75 21.98 21.17 7.18
C GLY A 75 20.70 20.39 6.90
N ILE A 76 20.75 19.05 6.87
CA ILE A 76 19.63 18.18 6.47
C ILE A 76 18.64 18.10 7.62
N ASN A 77 17.37 18.42 7.34
CA ASN A 77 16.33 18.36 8.35
C ASN A 77 15.91 16.90 8.59
N VAL A 78 15.98 16.47 9.83
CA VAL A 78 15.55 15.13 10.24
C VAL A 78 14.12 15.19 10.74
N LEU A 79 13.23 14.44 10.10
CA LEU A 79 11.81 14.40 10.42
C LEU A 79 11.50 13.39 11.52
N HIS A 80 12.18 12.25 11.50
CA HIS A 80 11.97 11.15 12.43
C HIS A 80 13.26 10.32 12.57
N ILE A 81 13.57 9.92 13.80
CA ILE A 81 14.68 9.01 14.12
C ILE A 81 14.13 7.89 14.98
N GLU A 82 14.46 6.66 14.64
CA GLU A 82 14.16 5.49 15.47
C GLU A 82 15.38 4.60 15.55
N SER A 83 15.65 4.11 16.77
CA SER A 83 16.64 3.07 17.02
C SER A 83 15.92 1.76 17.28
N ARG A 84 16.36 0.68 16.61
CA ARG A 84 15.98 -0.69 16.94
C ARG A 84 17.22 -1.50 17.27
N LYS A 85 17.08 -2.47 18.17
CA LYS A 85 18.13 -3.48 18.37
C LYS A 85 18.26 -4.26 17.07
N SER A 86 19.50 -4.44 16.61
CA SER A 86 19.72 -5.22 15.40
C SER A 86 19.30 -6.67 15.63
N VAL A 87 18.71 -7.29 14.61
CA VAL A 87 18.31 -8.70 14.63
C VAL A 87 19.52 -9.59 14.36
N THR A 88 20.54 -9.08 13.65
CA THR A 88 21.70 -9.84 13.18
C THR A 88 22.86 -9.86 14.18
N GLU A 89 23.08 -8.78 14.93
CA GLU A 89 24.19 -8.67 15.89
C GLU A 89 23.74 -8.12 17.26
N VAL A 90 24.17 -8.78 18.34
CA VAL A 90 23.76 -8.47 19.74
C VAL A 90 24.27 -7.09 20.21
N SER A 91 25.32 -6.57 19.60
CA SER A 91 26.00 -5.33 19.99
C SER A 91 25.87 -4.20 18.96
N SER A 92 24.88 -4.25 18.09
CA SER A 92 24.61 -3.20 17.12
C SER A 92 23.16 -2.72 17.19
N SER A 93 22.91 -1.56 16.62
CA SER A 93 21.59 -0.94 16.56
C SER A 93 21.35 -0.41 15.16
N ASP A 94 20.20 -0.75 14.61
CA ASP A 94 19.76 -0.25 13.31
C ASP A 94 19.00 1.04 13.54
N ILE A 95 19.47 2.11 12.91
CA ILE A 95 18.89 3.44 13.00
C ILE A 95 18.16 3.73 11.70
N LEU A 96 16.87 4.03 11.82
CA LEU A 96 16.02 4.51 10.73
C LEU A 96 15.85 6.01 10.87
N VAL A 97 16.21 6.75 9.83
CA VAL A 97 16.10 8.21 9.78
C VAL A 97 15.27 8.63 8.57
N ASP A 98 14.17 9.33 8.79
CA ASP A 98 13.44 10.00 7.72
C ASP A 98 13.95 11.43 7.56
N VAL A 99 14.27 11.82 6.34
CA VAL A 99 14.77 13.16 6.00
C VAL A 99 14.02 13.75 4.82
N GLU A 100 13.98 15.08 4.76
CA GLU A 100 13.65 15.84 3.54
C GLU A 100 14.95 16.37 2.95
N CYS A 101 15.32 15.88 1.77
CA CYS A 101 16.62 16.16 1.18
C CYS A 101 16.56 16.09 -0.35
N ASP A 102 17.29 16.97 -1.03
CA ASP A 102 17.53 16.83 -2.48
C ASP A 102 18.58 15.75 -2.77
N PRO A 103 18.60 15.19 -4.00
CA PRO A 103 19.52 14.11 -4.38
C PRO A 103 21.01 14.44 -4.20
N ASN A 104 21.42 15.70 -4.42
CA ASN A 104 22.83 16.08 -4.32
C ASN A 104 23.33 16.04 -2.87
N ARG A 105 22.51 16.53 -1.94
CA ARG A 105 22.80 16.47 -0.50
C ARG A 105 22.70 15.04 0.03
N MET A 106 21.81 14.21 -0.52
CA MET A 106 21.72 12.79 -0.17
C MET A 106 23.00 12.04 -0.55
N GLU A 107 23.57 12.30 -1.73
CA GLU A 107 24.85 11.71 -2.13
C GLU A 107 26.04 12.21 -1.31
N GLN A 108 25.99 13.45 -0.80
CA GLN A 108 26.98 13.93 0.18
C GLN A 108 26.82 13.22 1.54
N LEU A 109 25.58 13.08 2.02
CA LEU A 109 25.23 12.39 3.25
C LEU A 109 25.71 10.93 3.24
N LYS A 110 25.41 10.19 2.16
CA LYS A 110 25.86 8.81 1.93
C LYS A 110 27.38 8.68 2.00
N ARG A 111 28.13 9.60 1.40
CA ARG A 111 29.60 9.58 1.41
C ARG A 111 30.19 9.85 2.79
N MET A 112 29.58 10.75 3.57
CA MET A 112 30.06 11.07 4.92
C MET A 112 29.69 9.99 5.93
N LEU A 113 28.43 9.51 5.92
CA LEU A 113 27.97 8.49 6.86
C LEU A 113 28.67 7.14 6.67
N LYS A 114 28.97 6.73 5.43
CA LYS A 114 29.72 5.48 5.18
C LYS A 114 31.08 5.39 5.89
N ARG A 115 31.63 6.50 6.39
CA ARG A 115 32.87 6.52 7.18
C ARG A 115 32.64 6.26 8.67
N GLU A 116 31.43 6.55 9.15
CA GLU A 116 31.07 6.53 10.57
C GLU A 116 30.24 5.29 10.95
N VAL A 117 29.59 4.65 9.99
CA VAL A 117 28.62 3.56 10.22
C VAL A 117 29.08 2.23 9.62
N GLN A 118 28.60 1.11 10.18
CA GLN A 118 28.97 -0.24 9.73
C GLN A 118 28.32 -0.59 8.39
N ASP A 119 27.07 -0.16 8.21
CA ASP A 119 26.31 -0.35 6.98
C ASP A 119 25.38 0.84 6.74
N PHE A 120 25.08 1.14 5.47
CA PHE A 120 24.28 2.29 5.06
C PHE A 120 23.46 1.98 3.81
N GLU A 121 22.14 2.09 3.94
CA GLU A 121 21.18 1.90 2.87
C GLU A 121 20.24 3.10 2.73
N VAL A 122 19.94 3.47 1.49
CA VAL A 122 18.95 4.51 1.16
C VAL A 122 17.70 3.82 0.62
N VAL A 123 16.54 4.22 1.15
CA VAL A 123 15.23 3.76 0.71
C VAL A 123 14.48 4.97 0.16
N SER A 124 14.45 5.06 -1.16
CA SER A 124 13.76 6.10 -1.91
C SER A 124 12.27 5.75 -2.03
N SER A 125 11.40 6.76 -1.90
CA SER A 125 9.95 6.61 -2.11
C SER A 125 9.58 6.84 -3.58
N HIS A 126 10.40 6.38 -4.53
CA HIS A 126 10.06 6.50 -5.95
C HIS A 126 8.81 5.68 -6.27
N SER A 127 7.70 6.39 -6.45
CA SER A 127 6.38 5.86 -6.81
C SER A 127 5.98 6.22 -8.24
N ALA A 128 6.97 6.48 -9.11
CA ALA A 128 6.73 6.98 -10.46
C ALA A 128 7.67 6.42 -11.54
N GLU A 129 8.22 5.22 -11.38
CA GLU A 129 8.84 4.52 -12.52
C GLU A 129 7.89 3.42 -13.02
N GLU A 130 7.61 3.47 -14.33
CA GLU A 130 6.94 2.42 -15.08
C GLU A 130 7.52 1.06 -14.67
N PHE A 131 6.64 0.07 -14.46
CA PHE A 131 6.99 -1.31 -14.14
C PHE A 131 8.34 -1.71 -14.77
N PRO A 132 9.35 -2.12 -13.97
CA PRO A 132 10.59 -2.61 -14.54
C PRO A 132 10.24 -3.75 -15.52
N PRO A 133 10.87 -3.79 -16.71
CA PRO A 133 10.58 -4.82 -17.71
C PRO A 133 10.72 -6.20 -17.06
N PRO A 134 9.87 -7.18 -17.42
CA PRO A 134 9.94 -8.51 -16.82
C PRO A 134 11.35 -9.05 -17.02
N THR A 135 12.06 -9.27 -15.91
CA THR A 135 13.41 -9.81 -15.91
C THR A 135 13.38 -11.16 -16.64
N PRO A 136 14.16 -11.37 -17.71
CA PRO A 136 14.22 -12.68 -18.33
C PRO A 136 14.73 -13.70 -17.31
N LEU A 137 14.13 -14.90 -17.34
CA LEU A 137 14.49 -16.06 -16.51
C LEU A 137 15.86 -16.63 -16.94
N SER A 138 16.92 -15.82 -16.92
CA SER A 138 18.27 -16.30 -17.17
C SER A 138 19.28 -15.25 -16.75
N ALA A 139 20.29 -15.72 -16.01
CA ALA A 139 21.41 -14.99 -15.42
C ALA A 139 21.11 -14.26 -14.10
N ALA A 140 21.58 -14.88 -13.01
CA ALA A 140 21.92 -14.23 -11.76
C ALA A 140 23.06 -13.21 -11.97
N ALA A 141 22.81 -12.19 -12.77
CA ALA A 141 23.63 -11.00 -12.80
C ALA A 141 23.18 -10.13 -11.62
N SER A 142 24.02 -10.08 -10.58
CA SER A 142 24.10 -9.04 -9.56
C SER A 142 22.86 -8.14 -9.49
N PHE A 143 21.93 -8.43 -8.57
CA PHE A 143 20.92 -7.45 -8.19
C PHE A 143 21.67 -6.17 -7.83
N ASP A 144 21.53 -5.14 -8.66
CA ASP A 144 22.01 -3.82 -8.35
C ASP A 144 21.13 -3.31 -7.20
N PHE A 145 21.59 -3.51 -5.97
CA PHE A 145 20.97 -2.96 -4.75
C PHE A 145 21.08 -1.42 -4.69
N GLY A 146 21.31 -0.75 -5.83
CA GLY A 146 21.52 0.68 -5.93
C GLY A 146 20.35 1.49 -5.36
N GLU A 147 19.15 0.94 -5.36
CA GLU A 147 17.97 1.62 -4.83
C GLU A 147 16.90 0.63 -4.35
N MET A 148 16.70 0.55 -3.03
CA MET A 148 15.67 -0.30 -2.44
C MET A 148 14.31 0.43 -2.49
N HIS A 149 13.29 -0.19 -3.09
CA HIS A 149 11.94 0.36 -3.10
C HIS A 149 11.37 0.46 -1.68
N TRP A 150 10.70 1.58 -1.39
CA TRP A 150 10.01 1.77 -0.13
C TRP A 150 8.94 0.70 0.13
N PHE A 151 8.89 0.22 1.38
CA PHE A 151 7.82 -0.63 1.91
C PHE A 151 7.50 -0.20 3.35
N PRO A 152 6.24 -0.34 3.81
CA PRO A 152 5.86 0.01 5.17
C PRO A 152 6.57 -0.88 6.19
N ARG A 153 7.20 -0.28 7.21
CA ARG A 153 7.98 -1.00 8.24
C ARG A 153 7.26 -1.05 9.58
N LYS A 154 6.35 -0.10 9.80
CA LYS A 154 5.36 -0.10 10.87
C LYS A 154 3.97 -0.15 10.26
N ILE A 155 3.02 -0.68 11.01
CA ILE A 155 1.61 -0.64 10.62
C ILE A 155 1.10 0.80 10.42
N SER A 156 1.63 1.78 11.16
CA SER A 156 1.32 3.21 10.96
C SER A 156 1.79 3.76 9.62
N ASP A 157 2.78 3.13 8.98
CA ASP A 157 3.30 3.57 7.68
C ASP A 157 2.30 3.31 6.56
N LEU A 158 1.29 2.45 6.79
CA LEU A 158 0.17 2.25 5.87
C LEU A 158 -0.65 3.54 5.66
N ASP A 159 -0.57 4.52 6.57
CA ASP A 159 -1.17 5.84 6.40
C ASP A 159 -0.56 6.62 5.21
N ARG A 160 0.61 6.20 4.72
CA ARG A 160 1.27 6.74 3.51
C ARG A 160 0.84 6.01 2.23
N ALA A 161 0.15 4.88 2.34
CA ALA A 161 -0.29 4.04 1.23
C ALA A 161 -1.78 4.28 0.88
N GLN A 162 -2.20 5.55 0.83
CA GLN A 162 -3.59 5.96 0.55
C GLN A 162 -3.85 6.23 -0.94
N ASN A 163 -2.91 5.91 -1.83
CA ASN A 163 -3.05 6.14 -3.26
C ASN A 163 -4.04 5.12 -3.87
N VAL A 164 -5.19 5.62 -4.34
CA VAL A 164 -6.24 4.80 -4.95
C VAL A 164 -6.14 4.90 -6.47
N LEU A 165 -5.86 3.77 -7.13
CA LEU A 165 -5.71 3.70 -8.59
C LEU A 165 -7.04 3.63 -9.33
N MET A 166 -8.03 2.90 -8.79
CA MET A 166 -9.32 2.67 -9.43
C MET A 166 -10.44 2.61 -8.39
N TYR A 167 -11.66 2.92 -8.83
CA TYR A 167 -12.89 2.81 -8.03
C TYR A 167 -12.89 3.60 -6.71
N GLY A 168 -12.13 4.69 -6.64
CA GLY A 168 -12.17 5.65 -5.53
C GLY A 168 -13.44 6.51 -5.58
N SER A 169 -13.26 7.83 -5.65
CA SER A 169 -14.35 8.79 -5.84
C SER A 169 -14.89 8.80 -7.28
N GLU A 170 -14.02 8.58 -8.26
CA GLU A 170 -14.38 8.59 -9.67
C GLU A 170 -14.87 7.22 -10.15
N LEU A 171 -15.83 7.26 -11.07
CA LEU A 171 -16.47 6.09 -11.66
C LEU A 171 -16.17 6.06 -13.15
N ASP A 172 -15.91 4.86 -13.67
CA ASP A 172 -15.85 4.64 -15.11
C ASP A 172 -17.23 4.88 -15.76
N ALA A 173 -17.23 5.26 -17.05
CA ALA A 173 -18.45 5.56 -17.79
C ALA A 173 -19.44 4.38 -17.84
N ASP A 174 -18.94 3.15 -17.78
CA ASP A 174 -19.72 1.91 -17.80
C ASP A 174 -20.25 1.50 -16.41
N HIS A 175 -19.90 2.22 -15.35
CA HIS A 175 -20.40 1.93 -14.01
C HIS A 175 -21.91 2.25 -13.92
N PRO A 176 -22.75 1.37 -13.35
CA PRO A 176 -24.20 1.56 -13.33
C PRO A 176 -24.64 2.85 -12.60
N GLY A 177 -23.86 3.28 -11.60
CA GLY A 177 -24.05 4.55 -10.89
C GLY A 177 -23.36 5.77 -11.52
N PHE A 178 -22.75 5.69 -12.70
CA PHE A 178 -21.97 6.79 -13.30
C PHE A 178 -22.79 8.08 -13.49
N LYS A 179 -24.06 7.94 -13.88
CA LYS A 179 -24.99 9.05 -14.11
C LYS A 179 -25.85 9.41 -12.89
N ASP A 180 -25.69 8.72 -11.76
CA ASP A 180 -26.46 8.98 -10.54
C ASP A 180 -25.70 9.97 -9.63
N PRO A 181 -26.15 11.23 -9.54
CA PRO A 181 -25.46 12.24 -8.75
C PRO A 181 -25.55 11.97 -7.24
N VAL A 182 -26.62 11.32 -6.77
CA VAL A 182 -26.79 10.98 -5.35
C VAL A 182 -25.82 9.88 -4.97
N TYR A 183 -25.71 8.84 -5.80
CA TYR A 183 -24.75 7.76 -5.60
C TYR A 183 -23.30 8.25 -5.65
N ARG A 184 -22.96 9.14 -6.60
CA ARG A 184 -21.61 9.73 -6.68
C ARG A 184 -21.25 10.54 -5.44
N LYS A 185 -22.15 11.41 -4.99
CA LYS A 185 -21.95 12.17 -3.75
C LYS A 185 -21.81 11.26 -2.53
N ARG A 186 -22.57 10.15 -2.50
CA ARG A 186 -22.48 9.15 -1.44
C ARG A 186 -21.12 8.41 -1.45
N ARG A 187 -20.56 8.11 -2.63
CA ARG A 187 -19.21 7.54 -2.78
C ARG A 187 -18.11 8.51 -2.35
N GLU A 188 -18.23 9.79 -2.69
CA GLU A 188 -17.30 10.84 -2.23
C GLU A 188 -17.25 10.93 -0.69
N GLN A 189 -18.40 10.77 -0.01
CA GLN A 189 -18.43 10.71 1.46
C GLN A 189 -17.61 9.53 2.01
N PHE A 190 -17.74 8.33 1.43
CA PHE A 190 -16.95 7.17 1.87
C PHE A 190 -15.47 7.33 1.57
N ALA A 191 -15.12 7.88 0.41
CA ALA A 191 -13.74 8.19 0.06
C ALA A 191 -13.12 9.20 1.05
N ALA A 192 -13.88 10.24 1.43
CA ALA A 192 -13.42 11.22 2.43
C ALA A 192 -13.17 10.57 3.79
N ILE A 193 -14.06 9.68 4.25
CA ILE A 193 -13.87 8.92 5.50
C ILE A 193 -12.57 8.10 5.42
N ALA A 194 -12.37 7.34 4.35
CA ALA A 194 -11.18 6.51 4.17
C ALA A 194 -9.88 7.33 4.11
N ASN A 195 -9.86 8.44 3.37
CA ASN A 195 -8.70 9.32 3.27
C ASN A 195 -8.36 10.02 4.60
N SER A 196 -9.38 10.34 5.40
CA SER A 196 -9.19 10.99 6.70
C SER A 196 -8.72 10.04 7.81
N TYR A 197 -8.93 8.73 7.65
CA TYR A 197 -8.53 7.75 8.64
C TYR A 197 -7.00 7.67 8.78
N LYS A 198 -6.53 7.51 10.02
CA LYS A 198 -5.13 7.25 10.37
C LYS A 198 -5.03 6.10 11.35
N TYR A 199 -3.96 5.33 11.27
CA TYR A 199 -3.70 4.21 12.17
C TYR A 199 -3.80 4.63 13.64
N GLY A 200 -4.48 3.81 14.44
CA GLY A 200 -4.72 4.05 15.87
C GLY A 200 -5.96 4.90 16.17
N GLN A 201 -6.61 5.48 15.15
CA GLN A 201 -7.90 6.14 15.34
C GLN A 201 -9.05 5.12 15.31
N PRO A 202 -10.16 5.38 16.03
CA PRO A 202 -11.34 4.54 15.90
C PRO A 202 -11.93 4.66 14.49
N ILE A 203 -12.23 3.52 13.85
CA ILE A 203 -12.86 3.49 12.53
C ILE A 203 -14.26 4.12 12.62
N PRO A 204 -14.57 5.18 11.84
CA PRO A 204 -15.86 5.85 11.90
C PRO A 204 -17.02 4.93 11.53
N LYS A 205 -18.12 5.05 12.25
CA LYS A 205 -19.37 4.35 11.91
C LYS A 205 -20.11 5.08 10.81
N VAL A 206 -20.68 4.32 9.89
CA VAL A 206 -21.50 4.82 8.79
C VAL A 206 -22.97 4.55 9.09
N GLN A 207 -23.79 5.59 9.04
CA GLN A 207 -25.25 5.42 8.98
C GLN A 207 -25.65 5.13 7.54
N TYR A 208 -26.02 3.87 7.28
CA TYR A 208 -26.53 3.44 5.99
C TYR A 208 -28.00 3.84 5.82
N THR A 209 -28.37 4.16 4.58
CA THR A 209 -29.74 4.45 4.18
C THR A 209 -30.56 3.18 4.06
N ASP A 210 -31.89 3.30 4.12
CA ASP A 210 -32.79 2.15 3.94
C ASP A 210 -32.59 1.44 2.59
N VAL A 211 -32.25 2.19 1.54
CA VAL A 211 -31.97 1.65 0.20
C VAL A 211 -30.67 0.83 0.19
N GLU A 212 -29.62 1.32 0.88
CA GLU A 212 -28.36 0.59 1.04
C GLU A 212 -28.59 -0.71 1.83
N ILE A 213 -29.35 -0.64 2.93
CA ILE A 213 -29.71 -1.80 3.75
C ILE A 213 -30.54 -2.82 2.97
N LYS A 214 -31.52 -2.36 2.20
CA LYS A 214 -32.33 -3.24 1.35
C LYS A 214 -31.48 -3.94 0.28
N THR A 215 -30.57 -3.20 -0.35
CA THR A 215 -29.63 -3.76 -1.35
C THR A 215 -28.76 -4.86 -0.72
N TRP A 216 -28.21 -4.59 0.47
CA TRP A 216 -27.48 -5.58 1.25
C TRP A 216 -28.31 -6.82 1.55
N GLY A 217 -29.54 -6.66 2.03
CA GLY A 217 -30.41 -7.79 2.38
C GLY A 217 -30.74 -8.69 1.18
N ILE A 218 -30.88 -8.13 -0.02
CA ILE A 218 -31.05 -8.92 -1.25
C ILE A 218 -29.82 -9.79 -1.50
N VAL A 219 -28.62 -9.21 -1.49
CA VAL A 219 -27.37 -9.93 -1.74
C VAL A 219 -27.09 -10.96 -0.65
N PHE A 220 -27.27 -10.58 0.62
CA PHE A 220 -27.09 -11.43 1.78
C PHE A 220 -27.93 -12.70 1.68
N ARG A 221 -29.22 -12.56 1.37
CA ARG A 221 -30.16 -13.69 1.27
C ARG A 221 -29.77 -14.66 0.17
N GLU A 222 -29.42 -14.16 -1.02
CA GLU A 222 -29.10 -15.04 -2.16
C GLU A 222 -27.73 -15.73 -1.97
N LEU A 223 -26.72 -15.03 -1.47
CA LEU A 223 -25.41 -15.62 -1.20
C LEU A 223 -25.47 -16.63 -0.05
N HIS A 224 -26.25 -16.36 1.01
CA HIS A 224 -26.32 -17.28 2.15
C HIS A 224 -26.89 -18.66 1.77
N LYS A 225 -27.83 -18.73 0.82
CA LYS A 225 -28.31 -20.01 0.25
C LYS A 225 -27.19 -20.80 -0.43
N LEU A 226 -26.24 -20.12 -1.06
CA LEU A 226 -25.11 -20.72 -1.76
C LEU A 226 -24.00 -21.12 -0.80
N TYR A 227 -23.75 -20.34 0.24
CA TYR A 227 -22.71 -20.66 1.23
C TYR A 227 -22.94 -22.00 1.91
N GLN A 228 -24.19 -22.35 2.25
CA GLN A 228 -24.50 -23.65 2.84
C GLN A 228 -24.10 -24.86 1.95
N LYS A 229 -23.97 -24.66 0.64
CA LYS A 229 -23.65 -25.72 -0.32
C LYS A 229 -22.22 -25.68 -0.83
N HIS A 230 -21.60 -24.50 -0.82
CA HIS A 230 -20.35 -24.25 -1.56
C HIS A 230 -19.26 -23.60 -0.72
N ALA A 231 -19.56 -23.06 0.46
CA ALA A 231 -18.52 -22.51 1.32
C ALA A 231 -17.73 -23.65 2.00
N CYS A 232 -16.46 -23.38 2.28
CA CYS A 232 -15.63 -24.29 3.07
C CYS A 232 -16.08 -24.34 4.53
N GLU A 233 -15.61 -25.35 5.25
CA GLU A 233 -15.96 -25.58 6.66
C GLU A 233 -15.57 -24.39 7.54
N GLU A 234 -14.38 -23.81 7.36
CA GLU A 234 -13.88 -22.68 8.14
C GLU A 234 -14.78 -21.45 8.03
N TYR A 235 -15.35 -21.23 6.84
CA TYR A 235 -16.33 -20.14 6.65
C TYR A 235 -17.60 -20.40 7.44
N LEU A 236 -18.14 -21.62 7.38
CA LEU A 236 -19.37 -22.00 8.06
C LEU A 236 -19.22 -22.00 9.58
N GLU A 237 -18.07 -22.42 10.10
CA GLU A 237 -17.73 -22.36 11.53
C GLU A 237 -17.64 -20.92 12.05
N ASN A 238 -17.09 -20.00 11.24
CA ASN A 238 -16.96 -18.60 11.62
C ASN A 238 -18.28 -17.82 11.50
N TRP A 239 -19.21 -18.29 10.67
CA TRP A 239 -20.46 -17.58 10.37
C TRP A 239 -21.30 -17.20 11.60
N PRO A 240 -21.61 -18.11 12.56
CA PRO A 240 -22.36 -17.75 13.77
C PRO A 240 -21.69 -16.63 14.57
N GLN A 241 -20.37 -16.53 14.52
CA GLN A 241 -19.61 -15.52 15.23
C GLN A 241 -19.72 -14.15 14.57
N LEU A 242 -19.67 -14.10 13.24
CA LEU A 242 -19.92 -12.87 12.48
C LEU A 242 -21.33 -12.32 12.71
N VAL A 243 -22.34 -13.20 12.81
CA VAL A 243 -23.71 -12.82 13.17
C VAL A 243 -23.75 -12.22 14.58
N LYS A 244 -23.12 -12.90 15.55
CA LYS A 244 -23.18 -12.54 16.97
C LYS A 244 -22.40 -11.27 17.31
N TYR A 245 -21.17 -11.14 16.82
CA TYR A 245 -20.23 -10.09 17.26
C TYR A 245 -20.09 -8.96 16.24
N CYS A 246 -20.19 -9.25 14.94
CA CYS A 246 -20.06 -8.24 13.89
C CYS A 246 -21.42 -7.70 13.40
N GLY A 247 -22.53 -8.36 13.78
CA GLY A 247 -23.89 -7.93 13.45
C GLY A 247 -24.30 -8.27 12.01
N TYR A 248 -23.73 -9.32 11.42
CA TYR A 248 -24.13 -9.79 10.09
C TYR A 248 -25.58 -10.28 10.13
N ARG A 249 -26.49 -9.54 9.47
CA ARG A 249 -27.90 -9.89 9.34
C ARG A 249 -28.44 -9.34 8.02
N GLU A 250 -29.55 -9.89 7.53
CA GLU A 250 -30.19 -9.42 6.29
C GLU A 250 -30.61 -7.93 6.38
N ASP A 251 -30.98 -7.46 7.57
CA ASP A 251 -31.50 -6.12 7.83
C ASP A 251 -30.43 -5.13 8.31
N ASN A 252 -29.15 -5.51 8.32
CA ASN A 252 -28.10 -4.68 8.91
C ASN A 252 -26.74 -4.89 8.22
N LEU A 253 -26.20 -3.82 7.64
CA LEU A 253 -24.81 -3.82 7.18
C LEU A 253 -23.87 -3.81 8.39
N PRO A 254 -22.91 -4.74 8.46
CA PRO A 254 -21.90 -4.75 9.52
C PRO A 254 -21.00 -3.51 9.43
N GLN A 255 -20.63 -2.97 10.59
CA GLN A 255 -19.70 -1.85 10.68
C GLN A 255 -18.26 -2.36 10.68
N VAL A 256 -17.39 -1.74 9.88
CA VAL A 256 -15.97 -2.13 9.79
C VAL A 256 -15.29 -2.10 11.16
N CYS A 257 -15.62 -1.14 12.03
CA CYS A 257 -15.09 -1.09 13.40
C CYS A 257 -15.40 -2.34 14.23
N ASN A 258 -16.57 -2.96 14.05
CA ASN A 258 -16.93 -4.18 14.80
C ASN A 258 -16.18 -5.39 14.23
N CYS A 259 -16.05 -5.47 12.90
CA CYS A 259 -15.28 -6.51 12.23
C CYS A 259 -13.80 -6.44 12.60
N ASP A 260 -13.22 -5.24 12.67
CA ASP A 260 -11.84 -4.99 13.09
C ASP A 260 -11.62 -5.44 14.54
N LEU A 261 -12.50 -5.05 15.47
CA LEU A 261 -12.44 -5.49 16.86
C LEU A 261 -12.53 -7.02 17.00
N TYR A 262 -13.43 -7.65 16.23
CA TYR A 262 -13.57 -9.10 16.20
C TYR A 262 -12.29 -9.77 15.67
N ALA A 263 -11.76 -9.32 14.53
CA ALA A 263 -10.55 -9.89 13.95
C ALA A 263 -9.35 -9.75 14.90
N ASN A 264 -9.16 -8.60 15.53
CA ASN A 264 -8.11 -8.38 16.52
C ASN A 264 -8.28 -9.27 17.76
N TYR A 265 -9.51 -9.49 18.23
CA TYR A 265 -9.76 -10.40 19.36
C TYR A 265 -9.37 -11.85 19.02
N PHE A 266 -9.64 -12.29 17.79
CA PHE A 266 -9.31 -13.65 17.34
C PHE A 266 -7.82 -13.86 17.12
N LEU A 267 -7.14 -12.91 16.49
CA LEU A 267 -5.69 -12.99 16.24
C LEU A 267 -4.87 -13.03 17.53
N ASN A 268 -5.31 -12.34 18.59
CA ASN A 268 -4.61 -12.31 19.87
C ASN A 268 -4.90 -13.52 20.79
N ARG A 269 -5.72 -14.48 20.34
CA ARG A 269 -6.03 -15.71 21.08
C ARG A 269 -5.23 -16.93 20.65
N GLN A 270 -4.52 -16.86 19.52
CA GLN A 270 -3.56 -17.88 19.08
C GLN A 270 -2.17 -17.54 19.57
#